data_AF-A0A7K3A6K0-F1
#
_entry.id   AF-A0A7K3A6K0-F1
#
_cell.length_a   1.000
_cell.length_b   1.000
_cell.length_c   1.000
_cell.angle_alpha   90.00
_cell.angle_beta   90.00
_cell.angle_gamma   90.00
#
_symmetry.space_group_name_H-M   'P 1'
#
loop_
_entity.id
_entity.type
_entity.pdbx_description
1 polymer ?
#
loop_
_entity_poly.entity_id
_entity_poly.type
_entity_poly.pdbx_seq_one_letter_code
_entity_poly.pdbx_strand_id
1 'polypeptide(L)'
;MAYTTPWCLITALMGAIVFNVMVALLSGLFFWENIGIALTIGLTVLCHPQDFSTAFGIAPCGLSIGILLLAISKWSWKPTGLGWWDTPYTSRVYWTAVTRSGLVVGLYNNHFSPHDREYGRDLGNYLTTEPVVTFSMGGVEDSSLKDLLLDMRIHGRDLLDIKDEYGQSKWRADFVRGHIQYMRNLIRGLNSGTRKNPLPEGLRWLRAPGGHLYYWGPLPRYERKKHGAINAVRVNQREIFFVTSECSWVVLRDELLFQIDTSE
;
A
#
# COMPACT_ATOMS: atom_id res chain seq x y z
N MET A 1 21.37 27.18 7.01
CA MET A 1 20.57 27.86 8.06
C MET A 1 19.08 27.68 7.75
N ALA A 2 18.51 26.48 7.88
CA ALA A 2 17.18 26.20 7.31
C ALA A 2 15.98 26.65 8.17
N TYR A 3 16.17 27.02 9.45
CA TYR A 3 15.07 27.30 10.37
C TYR A 3 15.35 28.48 11.32
N THR A 4 15.94 29.57 10.82
CA THR A 4 16.19 30.76 11.67
C THR A 4 14.91 31.54 11.97
N THR A 5 13.83 31.28 11.25
CA THR A 5 12.52 31.90 11.46
C THR A 5 11.40 30.86 11.41
N PRO A 6 10.29 31.09 12.13
CA PRO A 6 9.11 30.23 12.05
C PRO A 6 8.58 30.10 10.62
N TRP A 7 8.74 31.15 9.80
CA TRP A 7 8.32 31.16 8.41
C TRP A 7 9.06 30.14 7.54
N CYS A 8 10.38 29.96 7.73
CA CYS A 8 11.12 28.94 6.98
C CYS A 8 10.60 27.52 7.29
N LEU A 9 10.30 27.23 8.56
CA LEU A 9 9.71 25.95 8.95
C LEU A 9 8.31 25.78 8.35
N ILE A 10 7.46 26.80 8.46
CA ILE A 10 6.12 26.78 7.87
C ILE A 10 6.19 26.53 6.37
N THR A 11 7.07 27.22 5.64
CA THR A 11 7.27 26.99 4.20
C THR A 11 7.68 25.55 3.90
N ALA A 12 8.61 24.98 4.67
CA ALA A 12 9.03 23.59 4.50
C ALA A 12 7.88 22.60 4.77
N LEU A 13 7.08 22.84 5.83
CA LEU A 13 5.91 22.02 6.16
C LEU A 13 4.83 22.12 5.08
N MET A 14 4.57 23.32 4.55
CA MET A 14 3.66 23.51 3.42
C MET A 14 4.15 22.80 2.16
N GLY A 15 5.45 22.87 1.87
CA GLY A 15 6.06 22.10 0.78
C GLY A 15 5.86 20.59 0.96
N ALA A 16 6.05 20.07 2.17
CA ALA A 16 5.81 18.67 2.49
C ALA A 16 4.33 18.27 2.34
N ILE A 17 3.39 19.12 2.76
CA ILE A 17 1.95 18.91 2.56
C ILE A 17 1.62 18.85 1.07
N VAL A 18 2.07 19.84 0.29
CA VAL A 18 1.85 19.90 -1.17
C VAL A 18 2.43 18.66 -1.85
N PHE A 19 3.64 18.23 -1.48
CA PHE A 19 4.24 17.00 -1.99
C PHE A 19 3.36 15.78 -1.71
N ASN A 20 2.92 15.58 -0.46
CA ASN A 20 2.08 14.42 -0.11
C ASN A 20 0.71 14.45 -0.82
N VAL A 21 0.12 15.64 -1.01
CA VAL A 21 -1.11 15.80 -1.81
C VAL A 21 -0.85 15.43 -3.27
N MET A 22 0.26 15.89 -3.86
CA MET A 22 0.63 15.54 -5.23
C MET A 22 0.85 14.04 -5.40
N VAL A 23 1.54 13.39 -4.44
CA VAL A 23 1.68 11.93 -4.42
C VAL A 23 0.31 11.26 -4.41
N ALA A 24 -0.63 11.72 -3.57
CA ALA A 24 -1.98 11.16 -3.52
C ALA A 24 -2.76 11.35 -4.82
N LEU A 25 -2.64 12.51 -5.48
CA LEU A 25 -3.31 12.81 -6.74
C LEU A 25 -2.75 12.00 -7.91
N LEU A 26 -1.43 11.85 -7.98
CA LEU A 26 -0.76 11.20 -9.12
C LEU A 26 -0.70 9.68 -8.99
N SER A 27 -0.53 9.15 -7.77
CA SER A 27 -0.36 7.71 -7.53
C SER A 27 -1.57 7.05 -6.85
N GLY A 28 -2.46 7.82 -6.24
CA GLY A 28 -3.52 7.30 -5.37
C GLY A 28 -3.03 6.85 -3.98
N LEU A 29 -1.77 7.06 -3.62
CA LEU A 29 -1.23 6.78 -2.28
C LEU A 29 -1.39 7.97 -1.35
N PHE A 30 -2.25 7.85 -0.35
CA PHE A 30 -2.61 8.94 0.54
C PHE A 30 -2.00 8.80 1.93
N PHE A 31 -0.88 9.48 2.14
CA PHE A 31 -0.17 9.59 3.43
C PHE A 31 -0.76 10.71 4.28
N TRP A 32 -2.04 10.57 4.65
CA TRP A 32 -2.74 11.60 5.41
C TRP A 32 -2.08 11.88 6.77
N GLU A 33 -1.39 10.90 7.34
CA GLU A 33 -0.64 11.04 8.60
C GLU A 33 0.47 12.07 8.48
N ASN A 34 1.20 12.07 7.35
CA ASN A 34 2.26 13.05 7.09
C ASN A 34 1.71 14.47 6.99
N ILE A 35 0.56 14.62 6.32
CA ILE A 35 -0.14 15.90 6.21
C ILE A 35 -0.63 16.35 7.60
N GLY A 36 -1.25 15.46 8.36
CA GLY A 36 -1.72 15.72 9.71
C GLY A 36 -0.60 16.17 10.64
N ILE A 37 0.53 15.46 10.66
CA ILE A 37 1.71 15.82 11.44
C ILE A 37 2.25 17.19 11.01
N ALA A 38 2.40 17.45 9.71
CA ALA A 38 2.91 18.73 9.22
C ALA A 38 1.98 19.90 9.60
N LEU A 39 0.67 19.70 9.50
CA LEU A 39 -0.33 20.67 9.95
C LEU A 39 -0.28 20.91 11.45
N THR A 40 -0.21 19.85 12.26
CA THR A 40 -0.10 19.96 13.72
C THR A 40 1.16 20.74 14.11
N ILE A 41 2.33 20.39 13.57
CA ILE A 41 3.58 21.11 13.85
C ILE A 41 3.46 22.58 13.43
N GLY A 42 2.94 22.85 12.23
CA GLY A 42 2.77 24.21 11.73
C GLY A 42 1.84 25.05 12.61
N LEU A 43 0.71 24.49 13.03
CA LEU A 43 -0.23 25.14 13.94
C LEU A 43 0.39 25.37 15.33
N THR A 44 1.13 24.40 15.88
CA THR A 44 1.83 24.56 17.16
C THR A 44 2.81 25.74 17.10
N VAL A 45 3.57 25.87 16.02
CA VAL A 45 4.52 26.99 15.82
C VAL A 45 3.79 28.34 15.70
N LEU A 46 2.64 28.37 15.02
CA LEU A 46 1.83 29.58 14.88
C LEU A 46 1.18 30.01 16.21
N CYS A 47 0.74 29.05 17.04
CA CYS A 47 0.12 29.33 18.34
C CYS A 47 1.16 29.65 19.44
N HIS A 48 2.40 29.18 19.30
CA HIS A 48 3.45 29.34 20.31
C HIS A 48 4.77 29.86 19.70
N PRO A 49 4.77 31.05 19.05
CA PRO A 49 5.96 31.57 18.37
C PRO A 49 7.13 31.86 19.32
N GLN A 50 6.86 32.18 20.59
CA GLN A 50 7.87 32.44 21.61
C GLN A 50 8.73 31.21 21.94
N ASP A 51 8.20 30.00 21.77
CA ASP A 51 8.86 28.74 22.11
C ASP A 51 9.66 28.17 20.92
N PHE A 52 9.61 28.83 19.77
CA PHE A 52 10.20 28.37 18.51
C PHE A 52 11.71 28.12 18.61
N SER A 53 12.45 29.05 19.22
CA SER A 53 13.91 28.94 19.33
C SER A 53 14.34 27.75 20.21
N THR A 54 13.54 27.40 21.22
CA THR A 54 13.79 26.25 22.10
C THR A 54 13.52 24.94 21.37
N ALA A 55 12.41 24.84 20.63
CA ALA A 55 12.01 23.61 19.97
C ALA A 55 12.71 23.36 18.61
N PHE A 56 13.00 24.42 17.85
CA PHE A 56 13.49 24.35 16.47
C PHE A 56 14.72 25.22 16.20
N GLY A 57 15.39 25.72 17.25
CA GLY A 57 16.58 26.55 17.12
C GLY A 57 17.85 25.78 16.76
N ILE A 58 19.01 26.41 16.98
CA ILE A 58 20.32 25.91 16.52
C ILE A 58 20.67 24.57 17.16
N ALA A 59 20.38 24.36 18.45
CA ALA A 59 20.73 23.12 19.14
C ALA A 59 19.93 21.90 18.62
N PRO A 60 18.58 21.92 18.55
CA PRO A 60 17.81 20.85 17.89
C PRO A 60 18.18 20.65 16.42
N CYS A 61 18.48 21.73 15.69
CA CYS A 61 18.94 21.68 14.30
C CYS A 61 20.30 20.98 14.18
N GLY A 62 21.26 21.31 15.03
CA GLY A 62 22.57 20.66 15.10
C GLY A 62 22.46 19.18 15.44
N LEU A 63 21.59 18.83 16.40
CA LEU A 63 21.30 17.43 16.72
C LEU A 63 20.69 16.69 15.52
N SER A 64 19.72 17.30 14.84
CA SER A 64 19.07 16.73 13.66
C SER A 64 20.05 16.52 12.51
N ILE A 65 20.94 17.50 12.25
CA ILE A 65 22.01 17.38 11.27
C ILE A 65 22.99 16.27 11.68
N GLY A 66 23.36 16.19 12.97
CA GLY A 66 24.22 15.14 13.48
C GLY A 66 23.63 13.74 13.26
N ILE A 67 22.35 13.55 13.59
CA ILE A 67 21.61 12.30 13.35
C ILE A 67 21.57 11.99 11.84
N LEU A 68 21.27 12.98 11.01
CA LEU A 68 21.23 12.81 9.56
C LEU A 68 22.60 12.43 8.99
N LEU A 69 23.68 13.08 9.43
CA LEU A 69 25.04 12.76 9.02
C LEU A 69 25.45 11.35 9.46
N LEU A 70 25.09 10.94 10.68
CA LEU A 70 25.32 9.58 11.17
C LEU A 70 24.54 8.52 10.38
N ALA A 71 23.32 8.86 9.93
CA ALA A 71 22.51 7.99 9.09
C ALA A 71 23.07 7.89 7.66
N ILE A 72 23.45 9.02 7.05
CA ILE A 72 24.05 9.08 5.71
C ILE A 72 25.42 8.39 5.68
N SER A 73 26.24 8.58 6.72
CA SER A 73 27.53 7.91 6.88
C SER A 73 27.41 6.41 7.16
N LYS A 74 26.18 5.91 7.32
CA LYS A 74 25.85 4.53 7.64
C LYS A 74 26.36 4.05 8.99
N TRP A 75 26.70 4.96 9.90
CA TRP A 75 27.23 4.66 11.23
C TRP A 75 26.14 4.31 12.23
N SER A 76 25.06 5.10 12.28
CA SER A 76 23.93 4.83 13.18
C SER A 76 22.93 3.84 12.57
N TRP A 77 22.79 3.88 11.24
CA TRP A 77 21.87 3.04 10.47
C TRP A 77 22.45 2.85 9.08
N LYS A 78 22.51 1.62 8.57
CA LYS A 78 22.65 1.34 7.13
C LYS A 78 21.27 1.43 6.46
N PRO A 79 20.81 2.59 5.94
CA PRO A 79 19.54 2.63 5.23
C PRO A 79 19.61 1.64 4.07
N THR A 80 18.57 0.81 3.92
CA THR A 80 18.31 0.11 2.66
C THR A 80 18.22 1.15 1.54
N GLY A 81 18.60 0.77 0.31
CA GLY A 81 18.55 1.70 -0.82
C GLY A 81 17.18 2.36 -0.88
N LEU A 82 17.13 3.68 -0.71
CA LEU A 82 15.88 4.46 -0.63
C LEU A 82 15.18 4.64 -1.99
N GLY A 83 15.64 3.91 -3.01
CA GLY A 83 15.12 3.96 -4.36
C GLY A 83 14.42 2.65 -4.69
N TRP A 84 13.25 2.76 -5.30
CA TRP A 84 12.69 1.69 -6.11
C TRP A 84 12.63 2.16 -7.56
N TRP A 85 12.59 1.20 -8.47
CA TRP A 85 12.39 1.41 -9.89
C TRP A 85 11.04 0.83 -10.27
N ASP A 86 10.26 1.59 -11.03
CA ASP A 86 9.01 1.08 -11.60
C ASP A 86 9.34 0.18 -12.80
N THR A 87 8.63 -0.95 -12.91
CA THR A 87 8.81 -1.93 -13.97
C THR A 87 7.48 -2.17 -14.69
N PRO A 88 7.50 -2.63 -15.96
CA PRO A 88 6.28 -2.96 -16.70
C PRO A 88 5.57 -4.20 -16.15
N TYR A 89 6.24 -4.97 -15.28
CA TYR A 89 5.71 -6.19 -14.67
C TYR A 89 5.15 -5.91 -13.28
N THR A 90 4.00 -6.49 -12.94
CA THR A 90 3.53 -6.54 -11.56
C THR A 90 2.88 -7.87 -11.24
N SER A 91 3.19 -8.39 -10.04
CA SER A 91 2.54 -9.54 -9.42
C SER A 91 1.77 -9.10 -8.20
N ARG A 92 0.54 -9.57 -8.07
CA ARG A 92 -0.34 -9.21 -6.95
C ARG A 92 -1.22 -10.35 -6.52
N VAL A 93 -1.61 -10.33 -5.25
CA VAL A 93 -2.75 -11.08 -4.72
C VAL A 93 -3.89 -10.12 -4.44
N TYR A 94 -5.11 -10.47 -4.87
CA TYR A 94 -6.29 -9.65 -4.72
C TYR A 94 -7.52 -10.47 -4.33
N TRP A 95 -8.51 -9.79 -3.75
CA TRP A 95 -9.71 -10.41 -3.19
C TRP A 95 -10.95 -10.03 -3.97
N THR A 96 -11.80 -11.02 -4.24
CA THR A 96 -13.15 -10.82 -4.77
C THR A 96 -14.16 -11.52 -3.89
N ALA A 97 -15.38 -11.00 -3.84
CA ALA A 97 -16.48 -11.62 -3.12
C ALA A 97 -17.53 -12.13 -4.11
N VAL A 98 -18.07 -13.30 -3.81
CA VAL A 98 -19.27 -13.85 -4.46
C VAL A 98 -20.43 -13.63 -3.50
N THR A 99 -21.43 -12.86 -3.90
CA THR A 99 -22.62 -12.59 -3.07
C THR A 99 -23.56 -13.79 -3.04
N ARG A 100 -24.56 -13.78 -2.16
CA ARG A 100 -25.64 -14.78 -2.17
C ARG A 100 -26.46 -14.80 -3.47
N SER A 101 -26.46 -13.71 -4.23
CA SER A 101 -27.07 -13.65 -5.56
C SER A 101 -26.15 -14.16 -6.69
N GLY A 102 -24.92 -14.60 -6.36
CA GLY A 102 -23.93 -15.06 -7.34
C GLY A 102 -23.13 -13.94 -8.01
N LEU A 103 -23.34 -12.67 -7.63
CA LEU A 103 -22.59 -11.55 -8.19
C LEU A 103 -21.14 -11.57 -7.70
N VAL A 104 -20.20 -11.36 -8.62
CA VAL A 104 -18.77 -11.20 -8.30
C VAL A 104 -18.43 -9.73 -8.20
N VAL A 105 -17.87 -9.31 -7.07
CA VAL A 105 -17.51 -7.92 -6.77
C VAL A 105 -16.08 -7.84 -6.21
N GLY A 106 -15.43 -6.70 -6.36
CA GLY A 106 -14.09 -6.46 -5.83
C GLY A 106 -14.12 -6.17 -4.32
N LEU A 107 -13.30 -6.89 -3.56
CA LEU A 107 -12.93 -6.55 -2.18
C LEU A 107 -11.58 -5.81 -2.20
N TYR A 108 -11.65 -4.50 -2.44
CA TYR A 108 -10.45 -3.66 -2.55
C TYR A 108 -9.78 -3.35 -1.20
N ASN A 109 -8.53 -2.91 -1.24
CA ASN A 109 -7.69 -2.66 -0.07
C ASN A 109 -8.40 -1.84 1.02
N ASN A 110 -9.13 -0.78 0.65
CA ASN A 110 -9.86 0.05 1.61
C ASN A 110 -10.95 -0.71 2.41
N HIS A 111 -11.40 -1.86 1.91
CA HIS A 111 -12.27 -2.80 2.61
C HIS A 111 -11.55 -3.58 3.72
N PHE A 112 -10.22 -3.47 3.84
CA PHE A 112 -9.38 -4.07 4.90
C PHE A 112 -8.78 -3.05 5.88
N SER A 113 -9.04 -1.75 5.70
CA SER A 113 -8.62 -0.70 6.64
C SER A 113 -9.02 -1.01 8.11
N PRO A 114 -8.14 -0.81 9.10
CA PRO A 114 -6.90 -0.03 9.02
C PRO A 114 -5.68 -0.79 8.46
N HIS A 115 -5.83 -2.03 8.01
CA HIS A 115 -4.73 -2.84 7.47
C HIS A 115 -4.57 -2.72 5.94
N ASP A 116 -5.26 -1.78 5.30
CA ASP A 116 -5.34 -1.66 3.84
C ASP A 116 -3.99 -1.47 3.16
N ARG A 117 -3.05 -0.78 3.83
CA ARG A 117 -1.68 -0.61 3.34
C ARG A 117 -0.94 -1.94 3.26
N GLU A 118 -1.02 -2.75 4.31
CA GLU A 118 -0.30 -4.03 4.38
C GLU A 118 -0.90 -5.06 3.41
N TYR A 119 -2.23 -5.10 3.29
CA TYR A 119 -2.93 -5.91 2.29
C TYR A 119 -2.59 -5.49 0.85
N GLY A 120 -2.44 -4.19 0.61
CA GLY A 120 -2.07 -3.67 -0.70
C GLY A 120 -0.58 -3.78 -1.01
N ARG A 121 0.30 -3.98 -0.02
CA ARG A 121 1.76 -3.96 -0.19
C ARG A 121 2.40 -5.34 -0.15
N ASP A 122 2.13 -6.13 0.89
CA ASP A 122 2.94 -7.34 1.17
C ASP A 122 2.16 -8.54 1.68
N LEU A 123 1.07 -8.37 2.42
CA LEU A 123 0.38 -9.50 3.08
C LEU A 123 -0.15 -10.54 2.10
N GLY A 124 -0.51 -10.11 0.89
CA GLY A 124 -0.91 -11.01 -0.19
C GLY A 124 0.18 -12.02 -0.59
N ASN A 125 1.45 -11.63 -0.53
CA ASN A 125 2.59 -12.46 -0.96
C ASN A 125 2.77 -13.70 -0.07
N TYR A 126 2.30 -13.66 1.18
CA TYR A 126 2.33 -14.82 2.07
C TYR A 126 1.27 -15.88 1.75
N LEU A 127 0.35 -15.59 0.83
CA LEU A 127 -0.75 -16.47 0.45
C LEU A 127 -0.47 -17.30 -0.81
N THR A 128 0.60 -16.99 -1.55
CA THR A 128 1.00 -17.71 -2.77
C THR A 128 2.36 -18.34 -2.61
N THR A 129 2.53 -19.51 -3.23
CA THR A 129 3.83 -20.18 -3.37
C THR A 129 4.67 -19.60 -4.51
N GLU A 130 4.07 -18.82 -5.41
CA GLU A 130 4.77 -18.25 -6.56
C GLU A 130 5.91 -17.32 -6.11
N PRO A 131 7.10 -17.44 -6.73
CA PRO A 131 8.18 -16.48 -6.52
C PRO A 131 7.77 -15.07 -6.94
N VAL A 132 7.87 -14.12 -6.01
CA VAL A 132 7.59 -12.70 -6.25
C VAL A 132 8.90 -11.98 -6.50
N VAL A 133 8.97 -11.22 -7.59
CA VAL A 133 10.14 -10.42 -8.00
C VAL A 133 9.90 -8.91 -7.90
N THR A 134 8.65 -8.46 -7.71
CA THR A 134 8.30 -7.04 -7.57
C THR A 134 7.46 -6.79 -6.31
N PHE A 135 7.41 -5.54 -5.86
CA PHE A 135 6.29 -5.09 -5.04
C PHE A 135 4.97 -5.17 -5.82
N SER A 136 3.84 -5.09 -5.12
CA SER A 136 2.48 -5.21 -5.69
C SER A 136 2.13 -4.19 -6.78
N MET A 137 2.92 -3.11 -6.91
CA MET A 137 2.75 -2.08 -7.93
C MET A 137 3.86 -2.10 -9.00
N GLY A 138 4.65 -3.18 -9.07
CA GLY A 138 5.72 -3.34 -10.05
C GLY A 138 7.04 -2.66 -9.68
N GLY A 139 7.18 -2.16 -8.46
CA GLY A 139 8.42 -1.58 -7.97
C GLY A 139 9.47 -2.66 -7.65
N VAL A 140 10.75 -2.40 -7.92
CA VAL A 140 11.90 -3.23 -7.53
C VAL A 140 13.01 -2.38 -6.90
N GLU A 141 13.77 -2.92 -5.96
CA GLU A 141 14.91 -2.20 -5.35
C GLU A 141 16.22 -2.41 -6.14
N ASP A 142 16.37 -3.54 -6.83
CA ASP A 142 17.55 -3.88 -7.63
C ASP A 142 17.44 -3.31 -9.06
N SER A 143 18.41 -2.48 -9.45
CA SER A 143 18.46 -1.89 -10.80
C SER A 143 18.67 -2.94 -11.89
N SER A 144 19.41 -4.01 -11.61
CA SER A 144 19.68 -5.10 -12.56
C SER A 144 18.40 -5.86 -12.87
N LEU A 145 17.61 -6.15 -11.83
CA LEU A 145 16.28 -6.76 -11.97
C LEU A 145 15.34 -5.84 -12.77
N LYS A 146 15.40 -4.52 -12.55
CA LYS A 146 14.64 -3.56 -13.36
C LYS A 146 15.02 -3.67 -14.84
N ASP A 147 16.31 -3.68 -15.17
CA ASP A 147 16.78 -3.79 -16.56
C ASP A 147 16.31 -5.11 -17.21
N LEU A 148 16.44 -6.23 -16.49
CA LEU A 148 15.95 -7.53 -16.95
C LEU A 148 14.43 -7.52 -17.22
N LEU A 149 13.64 -6.90 -16.33
CA LEU A 149 12.18 -6.79 -16.51
C LEU A 149 11.78 -5.84 -17.64
N LEU A 150 12.60 -4.82 -17.95
CA LEU A 150 12.37 -3.94 -19.10
C LEU A 150 12.65 -4.64 -20.43
N ASP A 151 13.68 -5.48 -20.49
CA ASP A 151 14.11 -6.19 -21.69
C ASP A 151 13.42 -7.56 -21.86
N MET A 152 12.56 -7.94 -20.91
CA MET A 152 11.90 -9.24 -20.86
C MET A 152 11.02 -9.51 -22.09
N ARG A 153 11.21 -10.65 -22.74
CA ARG A 153 10.31 -11.12 -23.81
C ARG A 153 9.16 -11.90 -23.21
N ILE A 154 7.95 -11.38 -23.39
CA ILE A 154 6.71 -11.91 -22.79
C ILE A 154 6.43 -13.38 -23.14
N HIS A 155 6.73 -13.80 -24.36
CA HIS A 155 6.50 -15.18 -24.82
C HIS A 155 7.72 -16.10 -24.63
N GLY A 156 8.80 -15.59 -24.01
CA GLY A 156 10.00 -16.34 -23.71
C GLY A 156 9.96 -17.04 -22.35
N ARG A 157 11.08 -17.67 -21.99
CA ARG A 157 11.31 -18.17 -20.61
C ARG A 157 11.88 -17.11 -19.69
N ASP A 158 12.12 -15.90 -20.20
CA ASP A 158 12.77 -14.80 -19.50
C ASP A 158 12.13 -14.55 -18.12
N LEU A 159 10.80 -14.54 -17.98
CA LEU A 159 10.14 -14.37 -16.67
C LEU A 159 10.41 -15.53 -15.70
N LEU A 160 10.45 -16.77 -16.20
CA LEU A 160 10.75 -17.94 -15.36
C LEU A 160 12.20 -17.89 -14.89
N ASP A 161 13.12 -17.59 -15.81
CA ASP A 161 14.55 -17.46 -15.50
C ASP A 161 14.78 -16.33 -14.48
N ILE A 162 14.13 -15.17 -14.65
CA ILE A 162 14.18 -14.05 -13.69
C ILE A 162 13.61 -14.47 -12.32
N LYS A 163 12.50 -15.21 -12.28
CA LYS A 163 11.90 -15.69 -11.03
C LYS A 163 12.76 -16.72 -10.31
N ASP A 164 13.45 -17.58 -11.05
CA ASP A 164 14.35 -18.58 -10.47
C ASP A 164 15.58 -17.92 -9.84
N GLU A 165 16.10 -16.85 -10.46
CA GLU A 165 17.28 -16.14 -9.96
C GLU A 165 16.97 -15.11 -8.85
N TYR A 166 15.91 -14.30 -9.04
CA TYR A 166 15.60 -13.16 -8.16
C TYR A 166 14.34 -13.35 -7.32
N GLY A 167 13.49 -14.33 -7.66
CA GLY A 167 12.19 -14.50 -7.03
C GLY A 167 12.28 -15.07 -5.62
N GLN A 168 11.42 -14.55 -4.74
CA GLN A 168 11.29 -15.07 -3.39
C GLN A 168 9.85 -15.47 -3.13
N SER A 169 9.64 -16.73 -2.76
CA SER A 169 8.37 -17.20 -2.23
C SER A 169 8.27 -16.77 -0.77
N LYS A 170 7.27 -15.94 -0.44
CA LYS A 170 6.97 -15.55 0.95
C LYS A 170 5.93 -16.46 1.59
N TRP A 171 5.56 -17.57 0.95
CA TRP A 171 4.48 -18.43 1.41
C TRP A 171 4.64 -18.88 2.86
N ARG A 172 3.56 -18.77 3.63
CA ARG A 172 3.53 -19.15 5.04
C ARG A 172 2.24 -19.87 5.39
N ALA A 173 2.32 -21.18 5.65
CA ALA A 173 1.15 -22.01 5.96
C ALA A 173 0.34 -21.51 7.18
N ASP A 174 1.03 -21.05 8.22
CA ASP A 174 0.44 -20.46 9.42
C ASP A 174 -0.31 -19.16 9.08
N PHE A 175 0.29 -18.32 8.25
CA PHE A 175 -0.34 -17.08 7.77
C PHE A 175 -1.58 -17.37 6.93
N VAL A 176 -1.54 -18.35 6.02
CA VAL A 176 -2.71 -18.76 5.21
C VAL A 176 -3.88 -19.18 6.11
N ARG A 177 -3.62 -20.02 7.12
CA ARG A 177 -4.67 -20.43 8.08
C ARG A 177 -5.23 -19.24 8.85
N GLY A 178 -4.37 -18.36 9.35
CA GLY A 178 -4.77 -17.14 10.05
C GLY A 178 -5.61 -16.20 9.18
N HIS A 179 -5.21 -16.03 7.91
CA HIS A 179 -5.92 -15.22 6.92
C HIS A 179 -7.31 -15.79 6.61
N ILE A 180 -7.42 -17.10 6.41
CA ILE A 180 -8.72 -17.77 6.19
C ILE A 180 -9.65 -17.52 7.39
N GLN A 181 -9.16 -17.71 8.62
CA GLN A 181 -9.96 -17.48 9.81
C GLN A 181 -10.36 -16.01 9.98
N TYR A 182 -9.43 -15.09 9.73
CA TYR A 182 -9.68 -13.65 9.73
C TYR A 182 -10.80 -13.28 8.76
N MET A 183 -10.72 -13.77 7.52
CA MET A 183 -11.73 -13.51 6.49
C MET A 183 -13.08 -14.10 6.85
N ARG A 184 -13.14 -15.33 7.37
CA ARG A 184 -14.40 -15.92 7.85
C ARG A 184 -15.04 -15.05 8.94
N ASN A 185 -14.28 -14.63 9.94
CA ASN A 185 -14.77 -13.79 11.03
C ASN A 185 -15.26 -12.43 10.52
N LEU A 186 -14.45 -11.78 9.67
CA LEU A 186 -14.79 -10.50 9.06
C LEU A 186 -16.10 -10.58 8.27
N ILE A 187 -16.22 -11.58 7.40
CA ILE A 187 -17.38 -11.71 6.52
C ILE A 187 -18.63 -12.15 7.29
N ARG A 188 -18.51 -13.03 8.29
CA ARG A 188 -19.64 -13.38 9.17
C ARG A 188 -20.16 -12.16 9.92
N GLY A 189 -19.26 -11.35 10.50
CA GLY A 189 -19.65 -10.07 11.11
C GLY A 189 -20.30 -9.13 10.10
N LEU A 190 -19.73 -8.99 8.92
CA LEU A 190 -20.31 -8.17 7.86
C LEU A 190 -21.67 -8.69 7.39
N ASN A 191 -21.91 -9.99 7.36
CA ASN A 191 -23.19 -10.57 6.99
C ASN A 191 -24.24 -10.40 8.10
N SER A 192 -23.84 -10.50 9.37
CA SER A 192 -24.74 -10.43 10.52
C SER A 192 -25.20 -9.03 10.88
N GLY A 193 -24.51 -7.97 10.42
CA GLY A 193 -24.86 -6.60 10.83
C GLY A 193 -23.72 -5.80 11.42
N THR A 194 -22.61 -6.46 11.78
CA THR A 194 -21.49 -5.81 12.44
C THR A 194 -20.95 -4.68 11.58
N ARG A 195 -20.88 -3.50 12.21
CA ARG A 195 -20.28 -2.32 11.59
C ARG A 195 -18.77 -2.46 11.67
N LYS A 196 -18.11 -2.34 10.51
CA LYS A 196 -16.64 -2.31 10.46
C LYS A 196 -16.06 -1.04 11.11
N ASN A 197 -16.81 0.07 11.06
CA ASN A 197 -16.39 1.34 11.65
C ASN A 197 -16.89 1.39 13.11
N PRO A 198 -16.01 1.64 14.10
CA PRO A 198 -16.43 1.84 15.49
C PRO A 198 -17.27 3.11 15.68
N LEU A 199 -17.16 4.09 14.76
CA LEU A 199 -17.88 5.36 14.85
C LEU A 199 -19.32 5.24 14.29
N PRO A 200 -20.29 5.93 14.91
CA PRO A 200 -21.67 6.04 14.38
C PRO A 200 -21.70 6.79 13.04
N GLU A 201 -22.79 6.67 12.28
CA GLU A 201 -22.86 7.14 10.88
C GLU A 201 -22.49 8.63 10.73
N GLY A 202 -22.98 9.49 11.63
CA GLY A 202 -22.70 10.93 11.61
C GLY A 202 -21.27 11.32 12.00
N LEU A 203 -20.51 10.43 12.63
CA LEU A 203 -19.10 10.66 13.00
C LEU A 203 -18.12 9.94 12.07
N ARG A 204 -18.59 9.32 10.99
CA ARG A 204 -17.71 8.56 10.08
C ARG A 204 -16.64 9.41 9.40
N TRP A 205 -16.86 10.72 9.30
CA TRP A 205 -15.89 11.66 8.74
C TRP A 205 -14.66 11.85 9.64
N LEU A 206 -14.73 11.51 10.93
CA LEU A 206 -13.59 11.49 11.87
C LEU A 206 -12.74 10.23 11.74
N ARG A 207 -13.20 9.23 10.98
CA ARG A 207 -12.41 8.03 10.74
C ARG A 207 -11.20 8.41 9.89
N ALA A 208 -10.03 7.91 10.29
CA ALA A 208 -8.84 7.95 9.44
C ALA A 208 -9.17 7.45 8.02
N PRO A 209 -8.82 8.23 6.98
CA PRO A 209 -9.02 7.80 5.60
C PRO A 209 -8.15 6.57 5.29
N GLY A 210 -8.54 5.81 4.27
CA GLY A 210 -7.69 4.73 3.77
C GLY A 210 -6.44 5.29 3.09
N GLY A 211 -5.33 4.55 3.16
CA GLY A 211 -4.06 4.95 2.54
C GLY A 211 -4.01 4.72 1.03
N HIS A 212 -4.94 3.92 0.48
CA HIS A 212 -5.03 3.62 -0.95
C HIS A 212 -6.36 4.16 -1.54
N LEU A 213 -6.25 5.18 -2.41
CA LEU A 213 -7.36 5.84 -3.10
C LEU A 213 -7.65 5.26 -4.50
N TYR A 214 -6.94 4.21 -4.90
CA TYR A 214 -7.13 3.51 -6.15
C TYR A 214 -7.89 2.19 -5.98
N TYR A 215 -8.33 1.59 -7.10
CA TYR A 215 -8.93 0.26 -7.15
C TYR A 215 -8.20 -0.64 -8.14
N TRP A 216 -7.94 -1.88 -7.75
CA TRP A 216 -7.14 -2.84 -8.53
C TRP A 216 -8.02 -3.81 -9.30
N GLY A 217 -8.48 -3.41 -10.49
CA GLY A 217 -9.19 -4.30 -11.42
C GLY A 217 -10.61 -3.84 -11.76
N PRO A 218 -11.25 -4.52 -12.72
CA PRO A 218 -12.44 -4.01 -13.42
C PRO A 218 -13.77 -4.26 -12.69
N LEU A 219 -13.76 -4.98 -11.57
CA LEU A 219 -14.99 -5.35 -10.87
C LEU A 219 -15.61 -4.15 -10.14
N PRO A 220 -16.94 -4.10 -9.96
CA PRO A 220 -17.53 -3.10 -9.09
C PRO A 220 -17.09 -3.34 -7.64
N ARG A 221 -16.87 -2.25 -6.88
CA ARG A 221 -16.58 -2.33 -5.45
C ARG A 221 -17.73 -2.97 -4.69
N TYR A 222 -17.43 -3.84 -3.74
CA TYR A 222 -18.44 -4.36 -2.82
C TYR A 222 -19.00 -3.27 -1.90
N GLU A 223 -20.31 -3.11 -2.00
CA GLU A 223 -21.17 -2.35 -1.09
C GLU A 223 -22.29 -3.24 -0.55
N ARG A 224 -22.34 -3.45 0.77
CA ARG A 224 -23.35 -4.33 1.40
C ARG A 224 -24.79 -3.92 1.09
N LYS A 225 -25.09 -2.62 1.14
CA LYS A 225 -26.46 -2.11 0.88
C LYS A 225 -26.93 -2.44 -0.55
N LYS A 226 -26.02 -2.47 -1.52
CA LYS A 226 -26.31 -2.71 -2.94
C LYS A 226 -26.28 -4.19 -3.31
N HIS A 227 -25.32 -4.95 -2.75
CA HIS A 227 -25.02 -6.30 -3.23
C HIS A 227 -25.43 -7.41 -2.26
N GLY A 228 -25.87 -7.08 -1.04
CA GLY A 228 -26.31 -8.05 -0.05
C GLY A 228 -25.17 -8.80 0.64
N ALA A 229 -25.49 -9.96 1.21
CA ALA A 229 -24.54 -10.79 1.95
C ALA A 229 -23.54 -11.50 1.03
N ILE A 230 -22.34 -11.73 1.54
CA ILE A 230 -21.27 -12.48 0.87
C ILE A 230 -21.42 -13.97 1.18
N ASN A 231 -21.34 -14.81 0.14
CA ASN A 231 -21.37 -16.27 0.25
C ASN A 231 -19.97 -16.87 0.31
N ALA A 232 -19.05 -16.31 -0.47
CA ALA A 232 -17.66 -16.74 -0.49
C ALA A 232 -16.71 -15.58 -0.84
N VAL A 233 -15.46 -15.69 -0.40
CA VAL A 233 -14.36 -14.82 -0.81
C VAL A 233 -13.36 -15.63 -1.61
N ARG A 234 -12.96 -15.12 -2.77
CA ARG A 234 -11.90 -15.70 -3.61
C ARG A 234 -10.63 -14.89 -3.45
N VAL A 235 -9.54 -15.58 -3.19
CA VAL A 235 -8.19 -15.00 -3.18
C VAL A 235 -7.51 -15.43 -4.47
N ASN A 236 -7.11 -14.45 -5.29
CA ASN A 236 -6.55 -14.71 -6.60
C ASN A 236 -5.17 -14.08 -6.70
N GLN A 237 -4.26 -14.73 -7.41
CA GLN A 237 -3.01 -14.16 -7.83
C GLN A 237 -3.11 -13.73 -9.29
N ARG A 238 -2.56 -12.56 -9.60
CA ARG A 238 -2.45 -12.10 -10.98
C ARG A 238 -1.10 -11.50 -11.25
N GLU A 239 -0.58 -11.82 -12.44
CA GLU A 239 0.64 -11.26 -13.00
C GLU A 239 0.29 -10.60 -14.32
N ILE A 240 0.67 -9.33 -14.45
CA ILE A 240 0.45 -8.56 -15.67
C ILE A 240 1.75 -7.90 -16.10
N PHE A 241 1.86 -7.69 -17.41
CA PHE A 241 2.97 -6.99 -18.03
C PHE A 241 2.44 -5.93 -18.98
N PHE A 242 3.03 -4.73 -18.95
CA PHE A 242 2.72 -3.66 -19.89
C PHE A 242 3.65 -3.72 -21.10
N VAL A 243 3.09 -3.96 -22.28
CA VAL A 243 3.85 -4.03 -23.53
C VAL A 243 3.92 -2.63 -24.13
N THR A 244 5.06 -1.95 -23.95
CA THR A 244 5.22 -0.55 -24.38
C THR A 244 4.99 -0.36 -25.88
N SER A 245 5.44 -1.30 -26.73
CA SER A 245 5.27 -1.22 -28.19
C SER A 245 3.80 -1.28 -28.63
N GLU A 246 2.95 -1.94 -27.85
CA GLU A 246 1.52 -2.11 -28.15
C GLU A 246 0.63 -1.20 -27.31
N CYS A 247 1.19 -0.49 -26.34
CA CYS A 247 0.47 0.24 -25.30
C CYS A 247 -0.63 -0.61 -24.63
N SER A 248 -0.37 -1.90 -24.44
CA SER A 248 -1.35 -2.90 -24.01
C SER A 248 -0.91 -3.58 -22.71
N TRP A 249 -1.89 -4.01 -21.91
CA TRP A 249 -1.64 -4.87 -20.74
C TRP A 249 -1.89 -6.32 -21.11
N VAL A 250 -0.89 -7.18 -20.88
CA VAL A 250 -0.99 -8.62 -21.06
C VAL A 250 -1.08 -9.27 -19.70
N VAL A 251 -2.06 -10.18 -19.54
CA VAL A 251 -2.17 -11.02 -18.34
C VAL A 251 -1.31 -12.27 -18.56
N LEU A 252 -0.28 -12.42 -17.73
CA LEU A 252 0.64 -13.55 -17.78
C LEU A 252 0.16 -14.72 -16.91
N ARG A 253 -0.50 -14.40 -15.79
CA ARG A 253 -1.10 -15.36 -14.86
C ARG A 253 -2.35 -14.76 -14.25
N ASP A 254 -3.40 -15.56 -14.10
CA ASP A 254 -4.59 -15.22 -13.31
C ASP A 254 -5.16 -16.50 -12.69
N GLU A 255 -4.87 -16.71 -11.41
CA GLU A 255 -5.09 -17.99 -10.74
C GLU A 255 -5.85 -17.80 -9.43
N LEU A 256 -6.84 -18.67 -9.20
CA LEU A 256 -7.51 -18.77 -7.91
C LEU A 256 -6.60 -19.54 -6.93
N LEU A 257 -6.08 -18.86 -5.92
CA LEU A 257 -5.27 -19.50 -4.88
C LEU A 257 -6.14 -20.37 -3.97
N PHE A 258 -7.24 -19.80 -3.47
CA PHE A 258 -8.25 -20.54 -2.69
C PHE A 258 -9.55 -19.75 -2.56
N GLN A 259 -10.62 -20.49 -2.30
CA GLN A 259 -11.94 -19.94 -1.96
C GLN A 259 -12.22 -20.16 -0.47
N ILE A 260 -12.77 -19.13 0.16
CA ILE A 260 -13.17 -19.11 1.56
C ILE A 260 -14.69 -19.03 1.60
N ASP A 261 -15.33 -20.15 1.90
CA ASP A 261 -16.78 -20.17 2.07
C ASP A 261 -17.17 -19.54 3.41
N THR A 262 -18.24 -18.75 3.36
CA THR A 262 -18.75 -17.96 4.50
C THR A 262 -20.22 -18.25 4.81
N SER A 263 -20.79 -19.26 4.14
CA SER A 263 -22.10 -19.84 4.40
C SER A 263 -22.04 -20.79 5.61
N GLU A 264 -21.92 -20.22 6.79
CA GLU A 264 -22.33 -20.81 8.07
C GLU A 264 -23.11 -19.75 8.86
#